data_AF-A0A1I4PHE4-F1
#
_entry.id   AF-A0A1I4PHE4-F1
#
_cell.length_a   1.000
_cell.length_b   1.000
_cell.length_c   1.000
_cell.angle_alpha   90.00
_cell.angle_beta   90.00
_cell.angle_gamma   90.00
#
_symmetry.space_group_name_H-M   'P 1'
#
loop_
_entity.id
_entity.type
_entity.pdbx_description
1 polymer ?
#
loop_
_entity_poly.entity_id
_entity_poly.type
_entity_poly.pdbx_seq_one_letter_code
_entity_poly.pdbx_strand_id
1 'polypeptide(L)'
;MSLYFHNYSNVLKKNYMLLIMALVLMVLTFFIWAGIPIFIMVNAVAEITSNVVIIHLCISLSGGFLFSLLFAPINLKVAINLADIKHRSVINSFIRIEIIWMLVCSLIFELVFIVVTQL
;
A
#
# COMPACT_ATOMS: atom_id res chain seq x y z
N MET A 1 -18.66 -6.30 7.20
CA MET A 1 -17.32 -6.01 7.75
C MET A 1 -16.66 -7.24 8.39
N SER A 2 -17.37 -8.00 9.23
CA SER A 2 -16.79 -9.16 9.94
C SER A 2 -16.17 -10.22 9.00
N LEU A 3 -16.78 -10.50 7.84
CA LEU A 3 -16.27 -11.50 6.90
C LEU A 3 -14.89 -11.14 6.31
N TYR A 4 -14.67 -9.87 5.94
CA TYR A 4 -13.37 -9.42 5.43
C TYR A 4 -12.29 -9.51 6.52
N PHE A 5 -12.61 -9.05 7.73
CA PHE A 5 -11.70 -9.10 8.87
C PHE A 5 -11.36 -10.53 9.28
N HIS A 6 -12.36 -11.41 9.33
CA HIS A 6 -12.18 -12.82 9.66
C HIS A 6 -11.30 -13.54 8.62
N ASN A 7 -11.55 -13.29 7.33
CA ASN A 7 -10.71 -13.85 6.26
C ASN A 7 -9.27 -13.32 6.33
N TYR A 8 -9.08 -12.02 6.54
CA TYR A 8 -7.75 -11.44 6.71
C TYR A 8 -7.01 -12.09 7.88
N SER A 9 -7.66 -12.21 9.04
CA SER A 9 -7.09 -12.84 10.22
C SER A 9 -6.69 -14.29 9.94
N ASN A 10 -7.55 -15.06 9.28
CA ASN A 10 -7.27 -16.45 8.92
C ASN A 10 -6.09 -16.57 7.94
N VAL A 11 -6.02 -15.71 6.93
CA VAL A 11 -4.90 -15.70 5.97
C VAL A 11 -3.60 -15.32 6.64
N LEU A 12 -3.60 -14.29 7.49
CA LEU A 12 -2.40 -13.86 8.22
C LEU A 12 -1.91 -14.93 9.19
N LYS A 13 -2.80 -15.61 9.92
CA LYS A 13 -2.43 -16.71 10.83
C LYS A 13 -1.81 -17.90 10.07
N LYS A 14 -2.43 -18.30 8.94
CA LYS A 14 -1.92 -19.42 8.13
C LYS A 14 -0.65 -19.09 7.36
N ASN A 15 -0.42 -17.81 7.06
CA ASN A 15 0.68 -17.35 6.22
C ASN A 15 1.56 -16.33 6.94
N TYR A 16 1.78 -16.51 8.25
CA TYR A 16 2.53 -15.57 9.07
C TYR A 16 3.93 -15.27 8.52
N MET A 17 4.55 -16.26 7.85
CA MET A 17 5.85 -16.11 7.20
C MET A 17 5.84 -15.05 6.10
N LEU A 18 4.74 -14.93 5.32
CA LEU A 18 4.61 -13.87 4.32
C LEU A 18 4.56 -12.48 4.96
N LEU A 19 3.92 -12.36 6.13
CA LEU A 19 3.88 -11.10 6.87
C LEU A 19 5.29 -10.71 7.35
N ILE A 20 6.04 -11.67 7.91
CA ILE A 20 7.43 -11.43 8.35
C ILE A 20 8.29 -11.02 7.15
N MET A 21 8.19 -11.74 6.03
CA MET A 21 8.92 -11.39 4.82
C MET A 21 8.59 -9.97 4.33
N ALA A 22 7.31 -9.61 4.28
CA ALA A 22 6.89 -8.26 3.88
C ALA A 22 7.45 -7.19 4.81
N LEU A 23 7.44 -7.41 6.13
CA LEU A 23 8.01 -6.48 7.12
C LEU A 23 9.53 -6.34 6.98
N VAL A 24 10.25 -7.44 6.82
CA VAL A 24 11.70 -7.42 6.61
C VAL A 24 12.04 -6.71 5.30
N LEU A 25 11.32 -7.02 4.21
CA LEU A 25 11.50 -6.35 2.93
C LEU A 25 11.24 -4.85 3.08
N MET A 26 10.15 -4.47 3.75
CA MET A 26 9.76 -3.08 3.98
C MET A 26 10.88 -2.29 4.65
N VAL A 27 11.52 -2.82 5.69
CA VAL A 27 12.64 -2.15 6.37
C VAL A 27 13.86 -2.06 5.45
N LEU A 28 14.26 -3.16 4.81
CA LEU A 28 15.46 -3.20 3.96
C LEU A 28 15.35 -2.30 2.73
N THR A 29 14.14 -2.13 2.21
CA THR A 29 13.88 -1.39 0.98
C THR A 29 13.24 -0.03 1.22
N PHE A 30 13.06 0.37 2.49
CA PHE A 30 12.37 1.61 2.88
C PHE A 30 12.88 2.84 2.13
N PHE A 31 14.20 3.03 2.08
CA PHE A 31 14.82 4.17 1.40
C PHE A 31 14.57 4.18 -0.11
N ILE A 32 14.50 3.00 -0.73
CA ILE A 32 14.20 2.85 -2.16
C ILE A 32 12.74 3.24 -2.41
N TRP A 33 11.81 2.69 -1.62
CA TRP A 33 10.38 2.93 -1.79
C TRP A 33 9.93 4.32 -1.34
N ALA A 34 10.63 4.98 -0.43
CA ALA A 34 10.33 6.35 -0.03
C ALA A 34 11.04 7.39 -0.91
N GLY A 35 12.33 7.14 -1.22
CA GLY A 35 13.15 8.07 -1.99
C GLY A 35 12.71 8.20 -3.45
N ILE A 36 12.31 7.10 -4.09
CA ILE A 36 11.89 7.11 -5.50
C ILE A 36 10.64 7.98 -5.72
N PRO A 37 9.52 7.77 -4.99
CA PRO A 37 8.34 8.64 -5.09
C PRO A 37 8.66 10.10 -4.86
N ILE A 38 9.41 10.43 -3.82
CA ILE A 38 9.73 11.82 -3.48
C ILE A 38 10.54 12.44 -4.62
N PHE A 39 11.64 11.81 -5.05
CA PHE A 39 12.52 12.39 -6.05
C PHE A 39 11.85 12.50 -7.43
N ILE A 40 11.15 11.45 -7.88
CA ILE A 40 10.50 11.46 -9.20
C ILE A 40 9.28 12.38 -9.19
N MET A 41 8.41 12.30 -8.18
CA MET A 41 7.18 13.10 -8.18
C MET A 41 7.44 14.57 -7.85
N VAL A 42 8.42 14.91 -7.01
CA VAL A 42 8.78 16.32 -6.83
C VAL A 42 9.22 16.92 -8.16
N ASN A 43 10.15 16.28 -8.87
CA ASN A 43 10.65 16.83 -10.13
C ASN A 43 9.56 16.85 -11.22
N ALA A 44 8.78 15.78 -11.38
CA ALA A 44 7.76 15.70 -12.41
C ALA A 44 6.55 16.61 -12.13
N VAL A 45 6.12 16.71 -10.86
CA VAL A 45 4.91 17.45 -10.50
C VAL A 45 5.20 18.94 -10.27
N ALA A 46 6.40 19.31 -9.78
CA ALA A 46 6.77 20.71 -9.61
C ALA A 46 6.86 21.46 -10.95
N GLU A 47 7.13 20.77 -12.06
CA GLU A 47 7.09 21.35 -13.41
C GLU A 47 5.65 21.61 -13.90
N ILE A 48 4.66 20.91 -13.35
CA ILE A 48 3.25 20.96 -13.78
C ILE A 48 2.43 21.89 -12.90
N THR A 49 2.69 21.91 -11.59
CA THR A 49 1.94 22.70 -10.61
C THR A 49 2.81 23.15 -9.45
N SER A 50 2.60 24.37 -8.99
CA SER A 50 3.18 24.90 -7.75
C SER A 50 2.28 24.70 -6.52
N ASN A 51 1.12 24.05 -6.69
CA ASN A 51 0.22 23.79 -5.57
C ASN A 51 0.78 22.65 -4.70
N VAL A 52 1.29 23.04 -3.53
CA VAL A 52 1.89 22.16 -2.52
C VAL A 52 0.97 21.00 -2.16
N VAL A 53 -0.35 21.22 -2.04
CA VAL A 53 -1.31 20.16 -1.70
C VAL A 53 -1.36 19.07 -2.77
N ILE A 54 -1.33 19.46 -4.05
CA ILE A 54 -1.35 18.51 -5.16
C ILE A 54 -0.05 17.71 -5.21
N ILE A 55 1.10 18.39 -4.99
CA ILE A 55 2.42 17.74 -4.94
C ILE A 55 2.45 16.66 -3.84
N HIS A 56 2.01 17.01 -2.62
CA HIS A 56 1.95 16.07 -1.50
C HIS A 56 1.05 14.87 -1.79
N LEU A 57 -0.16 15.11 -2.33
CA LEU A 57 -1.07 14.02 -2.71
C LEU A 57 -0.45 13.08 -3.74
N CYS A 58 0.24 13.60 -4.75
CA CYS A 58 0.91 12.79 -5.77
C CYS A 58 2.04 11.95 -5.18
N ILE A 59 2.89 12.56 -4.35
CA ILE A 59 3.99 11.87 -3.66
C ILE A 59 3.43 10.76 -2.75
N SER A 60 2.41 11.10 -1.95
CA SER A 60 1.76 10.18 -1.02
C SER A 60 1.09 9.01 -1.73
N LEU A 61 0.34 9.25 -2.81
CA LEU A 61 -0.30 8.18 -3.58
C LEU A 61 0.75 7.29 -4.28
N SER A 62 1.82 7.88 -4.79
CA SER A 62 2.92 7.13 -5.40
C SER A 62 3.63 6.24 -4.38
N GLY A 63 3.99 6.78 -3.22
CA GLY A 63 4.54 6.01 -2.11
C GLY A 63 3.57 4.93 -1.64
N GLY A 64 2.30 5.28 -1.43
CA GLY A 64 1.26 4.34 -1.03
C GLY A 64 1.07 3.18 -1.98
N PHE A 65 1.09 3.43 -3.29
CA PHE A 65 1.04 2.40 -4.32
C PHE A 65 2.24 1.45 -4.24
N LEU A 66 3.44 2.01 -4.14
CA LEU A 66 4.66 1.22 -4.04
C LEU A 66 4.69 0.36 -2.76
N PHE A 67 4.31 0.92 -1.61
CA PHE A 67 4.24 0.18 -0.36
C PHE A 67 3.12 -0.86 -0.33
N SER A 68 1.98 -0.64 -1.02
CA SER A 68 0.90 -1.64 -1.08
C SER A 68 1.34 -2.92 -1.79
N LEU A 69 2.22 -2.81 -2.79
CA LEU A 69 2.76 -3.96 -3.52
C LEU A 69 3.53 -4.94 -2.63
N LEU A 70 4.12 -4.49 -1.51
CA LEU A 70 4.75 -5.39 -0.53
C LEU A 70 3.75 -6.37 0.08
N PHE A 71 2.48 -5.96 0.17
CA PHE A 71 1.38 -6.76 0.71
C PHE A 71 0.60 -7.51 -0.38
N ALA A 72 0.90 -7.31 -1.66
CA ALA A 72 0.21 -7.95 -2.77
C ALA A 72 0.09 -9.49 -2.65
N PRO A 73 1.12 -10.25 -2.21
CA PRO A 73 0.98 -11.70 -2.03
C PRO A 73 -0.06 -12.09 -0.97
N ILE A 74 -0.18 -11.31 0.10
CA ILE A 74 -1.18 -11.50 1.16
C ILE A 74 -2.56 -11.12 0.63
N ASN A 75 -2.66 -9.96 -0.04
CA ASN A 75 -3.89 -9.46 -0.63
C ASN A 75 -4.45 -10.43 -1.67
N LEU A 76 -3.59 -11.09 -2.44
CA LEU A 76 -3.97 -12.12 -3.41
C LEU A 76 -4.57 -13.36 -2.71
N LYS A 77 -3.94 -13.86 -1.63
CA LYS A 77 -4.50 -14.99 -0.86
C LYS A 77 -5.85 -14.66 -0.24
N VAL A 78 -6.02 -13.42 0.25
CA VAL A 78 -7.31 -12.96 0.77
C VAL A 78 -8.34 -12.82 -0.35
N ALA A 79 -7.93 -12.32 -1.53
CA ALA A 79 -8.79 -12.17 -2.69
C ALA A 79 -9.32 -13.51 -3.21
N ILE A 80 -8.49 -14.55 -3.26
CA ILE A 80 -8.90 -15.92 -3.64
C ILE A 80 -10.00 -16.42 -2.71
N ASN A 81 -9.78 -16.37 -1.40
CA ASN A 81 -10.77 -16.82 -0.42
C ASN A 81 -12.09 -16.01 -0.49
N LEU A 82 -12.01 -14.70 -0.76
CA LEU A 82 -13.19 -13.84 -0.90
C LEU A 82 -13.93 -14.07 -2.22
N ALA A 83 -13.20 -14.34 -3.29
CA ALA A 83 -13.76 -14.67 -4.60
C ALA A 83 -14.58 -15.96 -4.52
N ASP A 84 -14.07 -16.97 -3.82
CA ASP A 84 -14.76 -18.24 -3.59
C ASP A 84 -16.05 -18.06 -2.79
N ILE A 85 -16.00 -17.29 -1.69
CA ILE A 85 -17.18 -17.04 -0.83
C ILE A 85 -18.23 -16.18 -1.52
N LYS A 86 -17.82 -15.19 -2.31
CA LYS A 86 -18.73 -14.21 -2.93
C LYS A 86 -19.10 -14.56 -4.38
N HIS A 87 -18.62 -15.68 -4.91
CA HIS A 87 -18.77 -16.10 -6.31
C HIS A 87 -18.42 -14.97 -7.30
N ARG A 88 -17.25 -14.36 -7.11
CA ARG A 88 -16.75 -13.25 -7.96
C ARG A 88 -15.39 -13.62 -8.53
N SER A 89 -14.93 -12.88 -9.54
CA SER A 89 -13.57 -13.06 -10.04
C SER A 89 -12.53 -12.66 -8.98
N VAL A 90 -11.44 -13.43 -8.94
CA VAL A 90 -10.27 -13.17 -8.07
C VAL A 90 -9.69 -11.79 -8.35
N ILE A 91 -9.57 -11.43 -9.64
CA ILE A 91 -9.03 -10.12 -10.08
C ILE A 91 -9.85 -8.96 -9.53
N ASN A 92 -11.19 -9.01 -9.61
CA ASN A 92 -12.04 -7.95 -9.08
C ASN A 92 -11.95 -7.85 -7.54
N SER A 93 -11.84 -8.99 -6.86
CA SER A 93 -11.63 -9.01 -5.40
C SER A 93 -10.26 -8.45 -5.01
N PHE A 94 -9.22 -8.80 -5.77
CA PHE A 94 -7.85 -8.32 -5.57
C PHE A 94 -7.75 -6.82 -5.77
N ILE A 95 -8.23 -6.28 -6.89
CA ILE A 95 -8.18 -4.84 -7.19
C ILE A 95 -8.89 -4.04 -6.08
N ARG A 96 -10.05 -4.49 -5.60
CA ARG A 96 -10.77 -3.81 -4.50
C ARG A 96 -9.97 -3.80 -3.20
N ILE A 97 -9.32 -4.90 -2.87
CA ILE A 97 -8.47 -5.00 -1.68
C ILE A 97 -7.23 -4.12 -1.84
N GLU A 98 -6.60 -4.15 -3.01
CA GLU A 98 -5.38 -3.43 -3.30
C GLU A 98 -5.59 -1.92 -3.27
N ILE A 99 -6.71 -1.42 -3.80
CA ILE A 99 -7.08 0.01 -3.70
C ILE A 99 -7.18 0.46 -2.24
N ILE A 100 -7.77 -0.36 -1.36
CA ILE A 100 -7.87 -0.04 0.07
C ILE A 100 -6.48 0.00 0.70
N TRP A 101 -5.61 -0.96 0.39
CA TRP A 101 -4.24 -0.96 0.90
C TRP A 101 -3.40 0.21 0.38
N MET A 102 -3.55 0.57 -0.89
CA MET A 102 -2.90 1.74 -1.47
C MET A 102 -3.28 3.02 -0.70
N LEU A 103 -4.56 3.20 -0.37
CA LEU A 103 -5.02 4.34 0.42
C LEU A 103 -4.46 4.33 1.85
N VAL A 104 -4.45 3.16 2.51
CA VAL A 104 -3.89 3.01 3.86
C VAL A 104 -2.39 3.30 3.86
N CYS A 105 -1.64 2.72 2.93
CA CYS A 105 -0.21 2.95 2.79
C CYS A 105 0.10 4.43 2.44
N SER A 106 -0.70 5.05 1.58
CA SER A 106 -0.59 6.48 1.21
C SER A 106 -0.75 7.38 2.44
N LEU A 107 -1.78 7.13 3.27
CA LEU A 107 -1.99 7.87 4.51
C LEU A 107 -0.84 7.68 5.51
N ILE A 108 -0.38 6.44 5.71
CA ILE A 108 0.76 6.17 6.60
C ILE A 108 2.02 6.86 6.08
N PHE A 109 2.28 6.79 4.77
CA PHE A 109 3.42 7.42 4.15
C PHE A 109 3.41 8.93 4.32
N GLU A 110 2.26 9.59 4.11
CA GLU A 110 2.12 11.03 4.31
C GLU A 110 2.36 11.42 5.77
N LEU A 111 1.82 10.66 6.73
CA LEU A 111 2.05 10.92 8.15
C LEU A 111 3.54 10.82 8.50
N VAL A 112 4.22 9.78 8.00
CA VAL A 112 5.67 9.62 8.19
C VAL A 112 6.43 10.78 7.53
N PHE A 113 6.05 11.18 6.32
CA PHE A 113 6.67 12.27 5.59
C PHE A 113 6.53 13.61 6.31
N ILE A 114 5.34 13.93 6.81
CA ILE A 114 5.09 15.14 7.62
C ILE A 114 5.95 15.12 8.89
N VAL A 115 5.98 14.00 9.62
CA VAL A 115 6.78 13.89 10.85
C VAL A 115 8.28 14.08 10.57
N VAL A 116 8.79 13.50 9.48
CA VAL A 116 10.22 13.61 9.12
C VAL A 116 10.58 15.01 8.65
N THR A 117 9.67 15.71 7.96
CA THR A 117 9.93 17.08 7.45
C THR A 117 9.73 18.18 8.50
N GLN A 118 9.00 17.89 9.57
CA GLN A 118 8.80 18.80 10.71
C GLN A 118 9.83 18.62 11.84
N LEU A 119 10.66 17.57 11.79
CA LEU A 119 11.76 17.31 12.71
C LEU A 119 13.05 18.01 12.26
#